data_AF-A0A257PC81-F1
#
_entry.id   AF-A0A257PC81-F1
#
_cell.length_a   1.000
_cell.length_b   1.000
_cell.length_c   1.000
_cell.angle_alpha   90.00
_cell.angle_beta   90.00
_cell.angle_gamma   90.00
#
_symmetry.space_group_name_H-M   'P 1'
#
loop_
_entity.id
_entity.type
_entity.pdbx_description
1 polymer ?
#
loop_
_entity_poly.entity_id
_entity_poly.type
_entity_poly.pdbx_seq_one_letter_code
_entity_poly.pdbx_strand_id
1 'polypeptide(L)' 'MQCTVQWEGGDGMAFTAQTETGHTLRMDGAPASAPGEPGGHNLAPRPMETVLAGTGGCTAYDVVYILK' A
#
# COMPACT_ATOMS: atom_id res chain seq x y z
N MET A 1 5.75 -15.95 -1.90
CA MET A 1 5.07 -14.64 -1.79
C MET A 1 4.11 -14.69 -0.62
N GLN A 2 4.65 -14.63 0.59
CA GLN A 2 3.88 -14.30 1.78
C GLN A 2 4.02 -12.81 2.09
N CYS A 3 2.93 -12.21 2.56
CA CYS A 3 2.89 -10.84 3.05
C CYS A 3 1.92 -10.77 4.22
N THR A 4 2.35 -10.21 5.35
CA THR A 4 1.49 -10.00 6.51
C THR A 4 1.08 -8.53 6.55
N VAL A 5 -0.22 -8.26 6.49
CA VAL A 5 -0.78 -6.91 6.58
C VAL A 5 -1.34 -6.71 7.99
N GLN A 6 -0.98 -5.60 8.63
CA GLN A 6 -1.40 -5.24 9.98
C GLN A 6 -1.96 -3.81 9.96
N TRP A 7 -3.11 -3.62 10.61
CA TRP A 7 -3.62 -2.30 10.92
C TRP A 7 -2.79 -1.71 12.07
N GLU A 8 -2.38 -0.44 11.94
CA GLU A 8 -1.52 0.22 12.94
C GLU A 8 -2.28 0.67 14.20
N GLY A 9 -3.62 0.56 14.20
CA GLY A 9 -4.47 0.97 15.32
C GLY A 9 -4.74 2.48 15.36
N GLY A 10 -5.41 2.91 16.43
CA GLY A 10 -5.80 4.31 16.66
C GLY A 10 -7.02 4.75 15.84
N ASP A 11 -7.12 6.05 15.60
CA ASP A 11 -8.33 6.69 15.05
C ASP A 11 -8.34 6.68 13.49
N GLY A 12 -7.37 6.02 12.86
CA GLY A 12 -7.08 6.12 11.43
C GLY A 12 -7.03 4.80 10.66
N MET A 13 -6.99 4.89 9.34
CA MET A 13 -6.93 3.77 8.39
C MET A 13 -5.51 3.48 7.87
N ALA A 14 -4.52 3.50 8.76
CA ALA A 14 -3.12 3.21 8.42
C ALA A 14 -2.80 1.71 8.55
N PHE A 15 -2.11 1.16 7.55
CA PHE A 15 -1.72 -0.25 7.49
C PHE A 15 -0.23 -0.37 7.16
N THR A 16 0.42 -1.36 7.77
CA THR A 16 1.78 -1.78 7.42
C THR A 16 1.76 -3.22 6.88
N ALA A 17 2.47 -3.45 5.80
CA ALA A 17 2.59 -4.73 5.10
C ALA A 17 4.04 -5.20 5.06
N GLN A 18 4.32 -6.34 5.70
CA GLN A 18 5.66 -6.93 5.77
C GLN A 18 5.79 -8.04 4.74
N THR A 19 6.74 -7.89 3.83
CA THR A 19 7.03 -8.88 2.79
C THR A 19 7.94 -9.99 3.32
N GLU A 20 7.82 -11.17 2.74
CA GLU A 20 8.72 -12.32 2.98
C GLU A 20 10.21 -11.98 2.75
N THR A 21 10.50 -11.01 1.88
CA THR A 21 11.87 -10.54 1.60
C THR A 21 12.39 -9.53 2.62
N GLY A 22 11.65 -9.25 3.70
CA GLY A 22 12.06 -8.36 4.79
C GLY A 22 11.79 -6.87 4.55
N HIS A 23 10.95 -6.52 3.57
CA HIS A 23 10.62 -5.12 3.28
C HIS A 23 9.32 -4.71 3.97
N THR A 24 9.23 -3.41 4.29
CA THR A 24 8.05 -2.79 4.90
C THR A 24 7.40 -1.86 3.91
N LEU A 25 6.09 -1.98 3.74
CA LEU A 25 5.28 -1.05 2.96
C LEU A 25 4.16 -0.49 3.84
N ARG A 26 4.06 0.83 3.93
CA ARG A 26 2.96 1.52 4.63
C ARG A 26 1.91 2.01 3.64
N MET A 27 0.65 1.92 4.01
CA MET A 27 -0.51 2.39 3.26
C MET A 27 -1.47 3.13 4.19
N ASP A 28 -2.24 4.07 3.64
CA ASP A 28 -3.22 4.85 4.42
C ASP A 28 -4.47 5.16 3.59
N GLY A 29 -5.57 5.46 4.29
CA GLY A 29 -6.82 5.90 3.68
C GLY A 29 -6.83 7.39 3.36
N ALA A 30 -7.81 7.79 2.56
CA ALA A 30 -8.19 9.21 2.44
C ALA A 30 -8.84 9.68 3.75
N PRO A 31 -8.84 11.00 4.04
CA PRO A 31 -9.59 11.55 5.17
C PRO A 31 -11.07 11.17 5.11
N ALA A 32 -11.73 11.18 6.27
CA ALA A 32 -13.14 10.84 6.37
C ALA A 32 -13.99 11.69 5.41
N SER A 33 -14.91 11.04 4.68
CA SER A 33 -15.81 11.68 3.73
C SER A 33 -16.91 12.51 4.40
N ALA A 34 -17.27 12.16 5.63
CA ALA A 34 -18.23 12.89 6.45
C ALA A 34 -17.81 12.90 7.93
N PRO A 35 -18.30 13.87 8.72
CA PRO A 35 -18.09 13.89 10.17
C PRO A 35 -18.59 12.60 10.82
N GLY A 36 -17.73 11.96 11.62
CA GLY A 36 -18.07 10.72 12.33
C GLY A 36 -17.87 9.43 11.53
N GLU A 37 -17.47 9.50 10.26
CA GLU A 37 -17.05 8.33 9.49
C GLU A 37 -15.56 8.03 9.71
N PRO A 38 -15.15 6.75 9.67
CA PRO A 38 -13.74 6.39 9.74
C PRO A 38 -12.99 6.80 8.46
N GLY A 39 -11.75 7.24 8.61
CA GLY A 39 -10.89 7.66 7.50
C GLY A 39 -9.41 7.49 7.83
N GLY A 40 -8.56 7.69 6.83
CA GLY A 40 -7.11 7.77 7.01
C GLY A 40 -6.62 9.21 7.21
N HIS A 41 -5.31 9.36 7.30
CA HIS A 41 -4.66 10.67 7.48
C HIS A 41 -3.95 11.14 6.20
N ASN A 42 -4.08 10.39 5.11
CA ASN A 42 -3.40 10.64 3.84
C ASN A 42 -1.87 10.76 3.99
N LEU A 43 -1.27 9.93 4.86
CA LEU A 43 0.17 9.94 5.18
C LEU A 43 0.97 8.85 4.44
N ALA A 44 0.31 8.00 3.66
CA ALA A 44 0.91 6.99 2.81
C ALA A 44 0.00 6.73 1.58
N PRO A 45 0.49 6.06 0.52
CA PRO A 45 -0.34 5.71 -0.63
C PRO A 45 -1.56 4.90 -0.21
N ARG A 46 -2.65 5.06 -0.96
CA ARG A 46 -3.85 4.23 -0.79
C ARG A 46 -3.52 2.79 -1.16
N PRO A 47 -4.14 1.78 -0.53
CA PRO A 47 -3.91 0.38 -0.89
C PRO A 47 -4.07 0.09 -2.40
N MET A 48 -5.04 0.73 -3.05
CA MET A 48 -5.23 0.58 -4.50
C MET A 48 -4.15 1.27 -5.34
N GLU A 49 -3.54 2.36 -4.86
CA GLU A 49 -2.39 2.98 -5.53
C GLU A 49 -1.18 2.06 -5.48
N THR A 50 -0.96 1.36 -4.35
CA THR A 50 0.06 0.32 -4.24
C THR A 50 -0.19 -0.83 -5.22
N VAL A 51 -1.44 -1.31 -5.35
CA VAL A 51 -1.77 -2.36 -6.31
C VAL A 51 -1.42 -1.91 -7.73
N LEU A 52 -1.86 -0.72 -8.12
CA LEU A 52 -1.57 -0.16 -9.44
C LEU A 52 -0.06 -0.04 -9.70
N ALA A 53 0.68 0.52 -8.73
CA ALA A 53 2.14 0.66 -8.81
C ALA A 53 2.85 -0.70 -8.90
N GLY A 54 2.41 -1.68 -8.12
CA GLY A 54 2.97 -3.04 -8.13
C GLY A 54 2.72 -3.75 -9.46
N THR A 55 1.51 -3.69 -10.00
CA THR A 55 1.20 -4.24 -11.33
C THR A 55 2.01 -3.55 -12.43
N GLY A 56 2.11 -2.22 -12.39
CA GLY A 56 2.96 -1.44 -13.29
C GLY A 56 4.45 -1.83 -13.18
N GLY A 57 4.92 -2.07 -11.97
CA GLY A 57 6.28 -2.53 -11.68
C GLY A 57 6.57 -3.90 -12.31
N CYS A 58 5.66 -4.87 -12.17
CA CYS A 58 5.82 -6.19 -12.78
C CYS A 58 5.96 -6.11 -14.30
N THR A 59 5.06 -5.39 -14.98
CA THR A 59 5.13 -5.27 -16.44
C THR A 59 6.38 -4.51 -16.91
N ALA A 60 6.76 -3.43 -16.21
CA ALA A 60 7.96 -2.67 -16.56
C ALA A 60 9.24 -3.49 -16.33
N TYR A 61 9.27 -4.33 -15.30
CA TYR A 61 10.39 -5.23 -15.04
C TYR A 61 10.62 -6.18 -16.23
N ASP A 62 9.56 -6.79 -16.76
CA ASP A 62 9.65 -7.68 -17.92
C ASP A 62 10.20 -6.94 -19.15
N VAL A 63 9.73 -5.72 -19.42
CA VAL A 63 10.25 -4.90 -20.53
C VAL A 63 11.75 -4.64 -20.38
N VAL A 64 12.19 -4.23 -19.20
CA VAL A 64 13.61 -3.96 -18.93
C VAL A 64 14.45 -5.24 -19.03
N TYR A 65 13.92 -6.37 -18.56
CA TYR A 65 14.61 -7.67 -18.63
C TYR A 65 14.78 -8.15 -20.08
N ILE A 66 13.76 -8.00 -20.93
CA ILE A 66 13.80 -8.43 -22.33
C ILE A 66 14.76 -7.57 -23.16
N LEU A 67 14.84 -6.27 -22.87
CA LEU A 67 15.63 -5.32 -23.64
C LEU A 67 17.10 -5.20 -23.19
N LYS A 68 17.49 -5.86 -22.09
CA LYS A 68 18.88 -5.93 -21.60
C LYS A 68 19.57 -7.20 -22.06
#